data_AF-A0AA43DUS5-F1
#
_entry.id   AF-A0AA43DUS5-F1
#
_cell.length_a   1.000
_cell.length_b   1.000
_cell.length_c   1.000
_cell.angle_alpha   90.00
_cell.angle_beta   90.00
_cell.angle_gamma   90.00
#
_symmetry.space_group_name_H-M   'P 1'
#
loop_
_entity.id
_entity.type
_entity.pdbx_description
1 polymer ?
#
loop_
_entity_poly.entity_id
_entity_poly.type
_entity_poly.pdbx_seq_one_letter_code
_entity_poly.pdbx_strand_id
1 'polypeptide(L)' 'MPNSTITEQARKAAREALERRGQTTKGFALQHNLNPSTVYAVLSGQSRCRCGEAHRAAVLLGIKDGVVEQ' A
#
# COMPACT_ATOMS: atom_id res chain seq x y z
N MET A 1 -12.66 -14.62 17.05
CA MET A 1 -12.54 -13.51 16.07
C MET A 1 -11.14 -12.93 16.17
N PRO A 2 -10.29 -13.05 15.14
CA PRO A 2 -9.36 -11.95 14.86
C PRO A 2 -9.06 -11.82 13.35
N ASN A 3 -9.73 -10.91 12.65
CA ASN A 3 -9.30 -10.45 11.31
C ASN A 3 -8.45 -9.17 11.44
N SER A 4 -7.48 -9.17 12.36
CA SER A 4 -6.62 -7.99 12.61
C SER A 4 -5.14 -8.25 12.33
N THR A 5 -4.71 -9.51 12.20
CA THR A 5 -3.31 -9.89 11.97
C THR A 5 -2.87 -9.76 10.50
N ILE A 6 -3.80 -9.96 9.55
CA ILE A 6 -3.53 -9.85 8.11
C ILE A 6 -3.06 -8.43 7.75
N THR A 7 -3.63 -7.40 8.37
CA THR A 7 -3.33 -6.00 8.03
C THR A 7 -1.94 -5.55 8.46
N GLU A 8 -1.36 -6.12 9.52
CA GLU A 8 -0.05 -5.70 10.04
C GLU A 8 1.10 -6.38 9.29
N GLN A 9 0.98 -7.69 9.08
CA GLN A 9 1.93 -8.45 8.25
C GLN A 9 1.95 -7.94 6.81
N ALA A 10 0.79 -7.59 6.26
CA ALA A 10 0.68 -7.01 4.92
C ALA A 10 1.42 -5.66 4.80
N ARG A 11 1.34 -4.77 5.80
CA ARG A 11 2.10 -3.50 5.79
C ARG A 11 3.60 -3.75 5.85
N LYS A 12 4.03 -4.73 6.66
CA LYS A 12 5.44 -5.09 6.76
C LYS A 12 5.96 -5.68 5.45
N ALA A 13 5.18 -6.57 4.83
CA ALA A 13 5.48 -7.14 3.52
C ALA A 13 5.53 -6.07 2.42
N ALA A 14 4.62 -5.09 2.44
CA ALA A 14 4.64 -3.95 1.53
C ALA A 14 5.92 -3.12 1.67
N ARG A 15 6.37 -2.88 2.90
CA ARG A 15 7.62 -2.19 3.17
C ARG A 15 8.83 -2.98 2.68
N GLU A 16 8.88 -4.28 2.99
CA GLU A 16 9.93 -5.19 2.51
C GLU A 16 9.93 -5.33 0.98
N ALA A 17 8.78 -5.26 0.31
CA ALA A 17 8.68 -5.30 -1.15
C ALA A 17 9.28 -4.04 -1.79
N LEU A 18 9.03 -2.86 -1.19
CA LEU A 18 9.65 -1.60 -1.60
C LEU A 18 11.17 -1.66 -1.40
N GLU A 19 11.62 -2.13 -0.24
CA GLU A 19 13.04 -2.29 0.09
C GLU A 19 13.73 -3.31 -0.84
N ARG A 20 13.09 -4.45 -1.15
CA ARG A 20 13.60 -5.44 -2.12
C ARG A 20 13.71 -4.89 -3.53
N ARG A 21 12.82 -3.97 -3.93
CA ARG A 21 12.90 -3.29 -5.23
C ARG A 21 13.92 -2.14 -5.23
N GLY A 22 14.54 -1.82 -4.09
CA GLY A 22 15.44 -0.68 -3.96
C GLY A 22 14.72 0.66 -4.16
N GLN A 23 13.39 0.70 -4.02
CA GLN A 23 12.61 1.92 -4.16
C GLN A 23 12.14 2.42 -2.80
N THR A 24 12.23 3.73 -2.60
CA THR A 24 11.62 4.37 -1.44
C THR A 24 10.11 4.49 -1.64
N THR A 25 9.36 4.53 -0.55
CA THR A 25 7.90 4.76 -0.57
C THR A 25 7.52 6.00 -1.38
N LYS A 26 8.35 7.04 -1.32
CA LYS A 26 8.17 8.30 -2.07
C LYS A 26 8.47 8.12 -3.56
N GLY A 27 9.53 7.40 -3.92
CA GLY A 27 9.86 7.09 -5.31
C GLY A 27 8.79 6.24 -5.98
N PHE A 28 8.34 5.21 -5.29
CA PHE A 28 7.22 4.36 -5.71
C PHE A 28 5.94 5.18 -5.91
N ALA A 29 5.62 6.06 -4.97
CA ALA A 29 4.48 6.97 -5.09
C ALA A 29 4.58 7.82 -6.36
N LEU A 30 5.72 8.48 -6.62
CA LEU A 30 5.93 9.26 -7.84
C LEU A 30 5.83 8.41 -9.11
N GLN A 31 6.44 7.23 -9.14
CA GLN A 31 6.41 6.35 -10.32
C GLN A 31 4.99 5.93 -10.69
N HIS A 32 4.13 5.71 -9.70
CA HIS A 32 2.74 5.32 -9.89
C HIS A 32 1.76 6.50 -9.91
N ASN A 33 2.25 7.75 -9.95
CA ASN A 33 1.44 8.98 -9.85
C ASN A 33 0.49 8.96 -8.64
N LEU A 34 0.98 8.43 -7.52
CA LEU A 34 0.29 8.38 -6.23
C LEU A 34 0.86 9.43 -5.30
N ASN A 35 0.01 9.95 -4.42
CA ASN A 35 0.48 10.85 -3.38
C ASN A 35 1.29 10.09 -2.31
N PRO A 36 2.53 10.51 -1.96
CA PRO A 36 3.35 9.81 -0.96
C PRO A 36 2.69 9.79 0.42
N SER A 37 1.93 10.83 0.77
CA SER A 37 1.12 10.88 1.99
C SER A 37 0.05 9.79 2.00
N THR A 38 -0.56 9.50 0.85
CA THR A 38 -1.55 8.43 0.68
C THR A 38 -0.91 7.06 0.90
N VAL A 39 0.27 6.81 0.32
CA VAL A 39 1.00 5.55 0.52
C VAL A 39 1.40 5.36 1.99
N TYR A 40 1.82 6.44 2.67
CA TYR A 40 2.09 6.41 4.11
C TYR A 40 0.84 6.15 4.95
N ALA A 41 -0.31 6.74 4.58
CA ALA A 41 -1.58 6.51 5.26
C ALA A 41 -2.09 5.08 5.11
N VAL A 42 -1.84 4.46 3.95
CA VAL A 42 -2.12 3.04 3.68
C VAL A 42 -1.21 2.14 4.53
N LEU A 43 0.10 2.43 4.55
CA LEU A 43 1.08 1.69 5.35
C LEU A 43 0.86 1.86 6.87
N SER A 44 0.36 3.00 7.33
CA SER A 44 -0.02 3.21 8.74
C SER A 44 -1.40 2.66 9.08
N GLY A 45 -2.21 2.30 8.08
CA GLY A 45 -3.60 1.86 8.29
C GLY A 45 -4.55 2.98 8.75
N GLN A 46 -4.19 4.26 8.56
CA GLN A 46 -5.05 5.39 8.89
C GLN A 46 -6.20 5.56 7.89
N SER A 47 -6.04 5.06 6.66
CA SER A 47 -7.07 5.18 5.62
C SER A 47 -7.77 3.84 5.35
N ARG A 48 -9.10 3.88 5.21
CA ARG A 48 -9.91 2.69 4.88
C ARG A 48 -9.67 2.13 3.46
N CYS A 49 -8.81 2.78 2.65
CA CYS A 49 -8.41 2.35 1.31
C CYS A 49 -9.60 1.94 0.43
N ARG A 50 -10.72 2.67 0.55
CA ARG A 50 -12.01 2.27 -0.05
C ARG A 50 -12.07 2.57 -1.55
N CYS A 51 -11.56 3.73 -1.99
CA CYS A 51 -11.54 4.13 -3.40
C CYS A 51 -10.33 5.03 -3.71
N GLY A 52 -10.00 5.17 -5.01
CA GLY A 52 -8.99 6.11 -5.51
C GLY A 52 -7.54 5.64 -5.31
N GLU A 53 -6.62 6.60 -5.20
CA GLU A 53 -5.18 6.34 -5.08
C GLU A 53 -4.82 5.43 -3.90
N ALA A 54 -5.52 5.54 -2.77
CA ALA A 54 -5.29 4.68 -1.61
C ALA A 54 -5.61 3.21 -1.89
N HIS A 55 -6.63 2.94 -2.71
CA HIS A 55 -6.96 1.59 -3.16
C HIS A 55 -5.88 1.06 -4.10
N ARG A 56 -5.48 1.85 -5.09
CA ARG A 56 -4.41 1.49 -6.04
C ARG A 56 -3.10 1.19 -5.32
N ALA A 57 -2.72 2.04 -4.36
CA ALA A 57 -1.54 1.83 -3.52
C ALA A 57 -1.63 0.51 -2.73
N ALA A 58 -2.76 0.23 -2.09
CA ALA A 58 -2.95 -1.00 -1.32
C ALA A 58 -2.84 -2.27 -2.18
N VAL A 59 -3.36 -2.23 -3.41
CA VAL A 59 -3.25 -3.34 -4.37
C VAL A 59 -1.83 -3.50 -4.89
N LEU A 60 -1.19 -2.42 -5.35
CA LEU A 60 0.18 -2.47 -5.88
C LEU A 60 1.20 -2.92 -4.82
N LEU A 61 0.95 -2.61 -3.55
CA LEU A 61 1.75 -3.07 -2.41
C LEU A 61 1.45 -4.51 -1.98
N GLY A 62 0.44 -5.16 -2.57
CA GLY A 62 0.03 -6.52 -2.21
C GLY A 62 -0.65 -6.62 -0.84
N ILE A 63 -1.10 -5.49 -0.28
CA ILE A 63 -1.78 -5.44 1.03
C ILE A 63 -3.22 -5.95 0.91
N LYS A 64 -3.82 -5.79 -0.27
CA LYS A 64 -5.18 -6.22 -0.56
C LYS A 64 -5.22 -6.86 -1.94
N ASP A 65 -5.88 -8.03 -2.01
CA ASP A 65 -6.27 -8.64 -3.28
C ASP A 65 -7.43 -7.80 -3.85
N GLY A 66 -7.14 -7.04 -4.89
CA GLY A 66 -8.07 -6.13 -5.52
C GLY A 66 -7.64 -5.90 -6.96
N VAL A 67 -8.61 -5.74 -7.86
CA VAL A 67 -8.32 -5.48 -9.26
C VAL A 67 -8.20 -3.97 -9.44
N VAL A 68 -7.02 -3.49 -9.84
CA VAL A 68 -6.89 -2.14 -10.39
C VAL A 68 -7.18 -2.26 -11.88
N GLU A 69 -8.41 -1.98 -12.29
CA GLU A 69 -8.69 -1.78 -13.71
C GLU A 69 -7.97 -0.50 -14.15
N GLN A 70 -7.15 -0.65 -15.20
CA GLN A 70 -6.20 0.34 -15.70
C GLN A 70 -6.91 1.49 -16.42
#